data_AF-A0A653NJL4-F1
#
_entry.id   AF-A0A653NJL4-F1
#
_cell.length_a   1.000
_cell.length_b   1.000
_cell.length_c   1.000
_cell.angle_alpha   90.00
_cell.angle_beta   90.00
_cell.angle_gamma   90.00
#
_symmetry.space_group_name_H-M   'P 1'
#
loop_
_entity.id
_entity.type
_entity.pdbx_description
1 polymer ?
#
loop_
_entity_poly.entity_id
_entity_poly.type
_entity_poly.pdbx_seq_one_letter_code
_entity_poly.pdbx_strand_id
1 'polypeptide(L)'
;MATTRDRDPEGRPRQARPRDALGRPLAYGEVGVEPVSEEPLPPYETVAYARELLDAGRPFSAHEVLEARWKDGPDEERPLWQGLAQLCVGITHLARGNTAGGLRLLARGSAAVEGYAAGGGPTYGLDLADVLVCAREHADGAGGPDGPGSG
;
A
#
# COMPACT_ATOMS: atom_id res chain seq x y z
N MET A 1 8.90 30.45 15.46
CA MET A 1 7.80 30.98 14.63
C MET A 1 6.93 29.80 14.21
N ALA A 2 5.79 29.62 14.87
CA ALA A 2 4.88 28.51 14.62
C ALA A 2 4.15 28.73 13.29
N THR A 3 4.32 27.80 12.35
CA THR A 3 3.52 27.75 11.13
C THR A 3 2.12 27.25 11.50
N THR A 4 1.21 28.20 11.71
CA THR A 4 -0.20 27.90 11.95
C THR A 4 -0.74 27.12 10.75
N ARG A 5 -1.17 25.87 10.97
CA ARG A 5 -1.79 25.05 9.94
C ARG A 5 -3.20 25.59 9.73
N ASP A 6 -3.46 26.13 8.54
CA ASP A 6 -4.74 26.70 8.16
C ASP A 6 -5.80 25.60 8.03
N ARG A 7 -6.91 25.73 8.77
CA ARG A 7 -8.01 24.75 8.79
C ARG A 7 -9.21 25.34 8.04
N ASP A 8 -9.90 24.53 7.24
CA ASP A 8 -11.21 24.90 6.67
C ASP A 8 -12.24 25.15 7.81
N PRO A 9 -13.31 25.95 7.64
CA PRO A 9 -14.46 26.01 8.54
C PRO A 9 -15.04 24.66 9.01
N GLU A 10 -14.79 23.55 8.31
CA GLU A 10 -15.17 22.19 8.72
C GLU A 10 -14.07 21.42 9.48
N GLY A 11 -12.94 22.07 9.79
CA GLY A 11 -11.83 21.48 10.56
C GLY A 11 -10.90 20.56 9.75
N ARG A 12 -11.13 20.40 8.45
CA ARG A 12 -10.32 19.53 7.58
C ARG A 12 -8.95 20.17 7.25
N PRO A 13 -7.85 19.39 7.26
CA PRO A 13 -6.55 19.87 6.80
C PRO A 13 -6.62 20.19 5.30
N ARG A 14 -6.54 21.48 4.99
CA ARG A 14 -6.72 22.00 3.64
C ARG A 14 -5.40 21.79 2.88
N GLN A 15 -5.44 20.87 1.90
CA GLN A 15 -4.48 20.67 0.80
C GLN A 15 -3.35 19.65 1.02
N ALA A 16 -3.71 18.36 1.10
CA ALA A 16 -2.92 17.40 0.34
C ALA A 16 -3.22 17.65 -1.14
N ARG A 17 -2.21 18.05 -1.94
CA ARG A 17 -2.34 18.17 -3.41
C ARG A 17 -3.07 16.92 -3.94
N PRO A 18 -4.14 17.05 -4.75
CA PRO A 18 -4.93 15.90 -5.20
C PRO A 18 -4.00 14.88 -5.87
N ARG A 19 -4.30 13.59 -5.70
CA ARG A 19 -3.46 12.50 -6.22
C ARG A 19 -4.28 11.59 -7.13
N ASP A 20 -3.60 10.98 -8.09
CA ASP A 20 -4.17 9.87 -8.87
C ASP A 20 -4.28 8.59 -8.02
N ALA A 21 -4.87 7.53 -8.59
CA ALA A 21 -5.01 6.22 -7.93
C ALA A 21 -3.67 5.58 -7.51
N LEU A 22 -2.58 5.97 -8.17
CA LEU A 22 -1.24 5.52 -7.81
C LEU A 22 -0.54 6.46 -6.84
N GLY A 23 -1.17 7.53 -6.33
CA GLY A 23 -0.58 8.48 -5.38
C GLY A 23 0.29 9.57 -6.02
N ARG A 24 0.34 9.69 -7.35
CA ARG A 24 1.08 10.76 -8.04
C ARG A 24 0.30 12.06 -7.93
N PRO A 25 0.95 13.18 -7.61
CA PRO A 25 0.25 14.44 -7.40
C PRO A 25 -0.23 15.04 -8.74
N LEU A 26 -1.49 15.43 -8.79
CA LEU A 26 -2.19 16.02 -9.94
C LEU A 26 -2.03 17.54 -9.98
N ALA A 27 -2.41 18.19 -11.09
CA ALA A 27 -2.45 19.65 -11.15
C ALA A 27 -3.46 20.22 -10.14
N TYR A 28 -3.26 21.47 -9.70
CA TYR A 28 -4.25 22.14 -8.87
C TYR A 28 -5.57 22.32 -9.65
N GLY A 29 -6.70 22.00 -9.02
CA GLY A 29 -8.02 22.04 -9.65
C GLY A 29 -8.47 20.73 -10.30
N GLU A 30 -7.57 19.77 -10.47
CA GLU A 30 -7.93 18.41 -10.88
C GLU A 30 -8.56 17.62 -9.71
N VAL A 31 -9.51 16.74 -10.04
CA VAL A 31 -10.15 15.86 -9.05
C VAL A 31 -9.28 14.61 -8.89
N GLY A 32 -8.72 14.42 -7.70
CA GLY A 32 -8.00 13.21 -7.31
C GLY A 32 -8.90 12.13 -6.74
N VAL A 33 -8.31 10.99 -6.41
CA VAL A 33 -8.99 9.97 -5.60
C VAL A 33 -9.14 10.47 -4.16
N GLU A 34 -10.23 10.06 -3.50
CA GLU A 34 -10.46 10.40 -2.09
C GLU A 34 -9.36 9.75 -1.21
N PRO A 35 -8.68 10.52 -0.34
CA PRO A 35 -7.70 9.96 0.59
C PRO A 35 -8.32 8.92 1.52
N VAL A 36 -7.51 7.96 1.94
CA VAL A 36 -7.89 7.03 3.01
C VAL A 36 -7.63 7.68 4.38
N SER A 37 -8.32 7.22 5.41
CA SER A 37 -8.05 7.65 6.79
C SER A 37 -6.64 7.25 7.22
N GLU A 38 -5.97 8.11 8.00
CA GLU A 38 -4.71 7.77 8.69
C GLU A 38 -4.95 6.99 9.99
N GLU A 39 -6.21 6.88 10.43
CA GLU A 39 -6.58 6.13 11.62
C GLU A 39 -6.58 4.61 11.32
N PRO A 40 -5.93 3.80 12.16
CA PRO A 40 -5.88 2.35 11.96
C PRO A 40 -7.26 1.73 12.16
N LEU A 41 -7.68 0.91 11.21
CA LEU A 41 -8.89 0.11 11.34
C LEU A 41 -8.64 -1.16 12.19
N PRO A 42 -9.69 -1.82 12.68
CA PRO A 42 -9.58 -3.18 13.18
C PRO A 42 -8.95 -4.14 12.14
N PRO A 43 -8.24 -5.20 12.54
CA PRO A 43 -7.48 -6.06 11.62
C PRO A 43 -8.26 -6.61 10.43
N TYR A 44 -9.45 -7.17 10.67
CA TYR A 44 -10.30 -7.73 9.61
C TYR A 44 -10.77 -6.65 8.63
N GLU A 45 -11.10 -5.46 9.14
CA GLU A 45 -11.52 -4.32 8.33
C GLU A 45 -10.36 -3.74 7.53
N THR A 46 -9.15 -3.73 8.10
CA THR A 46 -7.93 -3.32 7.41
C THR A 46 -7.67 -4.22 6.20
N VAL A 47 -7.77 -5.54 6.39
CA VAL A 47 -7.58 -6.52 5.30
C VAL A 47 -8.65 -6.38 4.23
N ALA A 48 -9.92 -6.32 4.62
CA ALA A 48 -11.03 -6.17 3.68
C ALA A 48 -10.91 -4.88 2.87
N TYR A 49 -10.64 -3.75 3.53
CA TYR A 49 -10.55 -2.46 2.86
C TYR A 49 -9.31 -2.36 1.96
N ALA A 50 -8.16 -2.91 2.38
CA ALA A 50 -6.99 -3.00 1.51
C ALA A 50 -7.27 -3.83 0.24
N ARG A 51 -8.03 -4.93 0.35
CA ARG A 51 -8.47 -5.74 -0.80
C ARG A 51 -9.35 -4.94 -1.75
N GLU A 52 -10.37 -4.24 -1.23
CA GLU A 52 -11.25 -3.38 -2.03
C GLU A 52 -10.47 -2.29 -2.79
N LEU A 53 -9.48 -1.67 -2.14
CA LEU A 53 -8.61 -0.68 -2.76
C LEU A 53 -7.75 -1.28 -3.87
N LEU A 54 -7.21 -2.48 -3.68
CA LEU A 54 -6.46 -3.20 -4.72
C LEU A 54 -7.34 -3.55 -5.92
N ASP A 55 -8.54 -4.06 -5.67
CA ASP A 55 -9.52 -4.39 -6.72
C ASP A 55 -9.96 -3.13 -7.50
N ALA A 56 -9.94 -1.95 -6.84
CA ALA A 56 -10.17 -0.65 -7.46
C ALA A 56 -8.92 -0.04 -8.15
N GLY A 57 -7.80 -0.76 -8.22
CA GLY A 57 -6.57 -0.26 -8.85
C GLY A 57 -5.86 0.82 -8.03
N ARG A 58 -6.03 0.85 -6.71
CA ARG A 58 -5.46 1.84 -5.77
C ARG A 58 -4.43 1.23 -4.81
N PRO A 59 -3.34 0.62 -5.31
CA PRO A 59 -2.35 -0.04 -4.46
C PRO A 59 -1.62 0.92 -3.51
N PHE A 60 -1.53 2.21 -3.86
CA PHE A 60 -0.92 3.20 -2.96
C PHE A 60 -1.80 3.47 -1.73
N SER A 61 -3.12 3.60 -1.92
CA SER A 61 -4.05 3.77 -0.82
C SER A 61 -4.15 2.50 0.04
N ALA A 62 -4.07 1.31 -0.57
CA ALA A 62 -3.98 0.06 0.20
C ALA A 62 -2.73 0.01 1.08
N HIS A 63 -1.58 0.47 0.55
CA HIS A 63 -0.35 0.64 1.34
C HIS A 63 -0.55 1.57 2.53
N GLU A 64 -1.20 2.73 2.35
CA GLU A 64 -1.44 3.69 3.43
C GLU A 64 -2.29 3.09 4.57
N VAL A 65 -3.37 2.38 4.24
CA VAL A 65 -4.22 1.68 5.23
C VAL A 65 -3.44 0.63 6.01
N LEU A 66 -2.63 -0.19 5.32
CA LEU A 66 -1.82 -1.22 5.95
C LEU A 66 -0.68 -0.63 6.80
N GLU A 67 -0.10 0.49 6.37
CA GLU A 67 0.95 1.19 7.10
C GLU A 67 0.42 1.80 8.41
N ALA A 68 -0.80 2.37 8.40
CA ALA A 68 -1.45 2.85 9.62
C ALA A 68 -1.59 1.72 10.65
N ARG A 69 -2.06 0.54 10.21
CA ARG A 69 -2.14 -0.64 11.08
C ARG A 69 -0.77 -1.14 11.55
N TRP A 70 0.25 -1.12 10.69
CA TRP A 70 1.62 -1.49 11.07
C TRP A 70 2.18 -0.60 12.19
N LYS A 71 1.86 0.69 12.18
CA LYS A 71 2.35 1.66 13.17
C LYS A 71 1.68 1.53 14.54
N ASP A 72 0.44 1.04 14.58
CA ASP A 72 -0.40 0.99 15.79
C ASP A 72 -0.69 -0.43 16.30
N GLY A 73 -0.43 -1.46 15.48
CA GLY A 73 -0.68 -2.85 15.81
C GLY A 73 0.31 -3.46 16.83
N PRO A 74 -0.03 -4.61 17.42
CA PRO A 74 0.86 -5.36 18.32
C PRO A 74 2.21 -5.70 17.66
N ASP A 75 3.28 -5.73 18.46
CA ASP A 75 4.63 -5.94 17.98
C ASP A 75 4.80 -7.30 17.26
N GLU A 76 4.10 -8.33 17.75
CA GLU A 76 4.09 -9.67 17.16
C GLU A 76 3.48 -9.71 15.75
N GLU A 77 2.58 -8.78 15.42
CA GLU A 77 1.92 -8.69 14.11
C GLU A 77 2.66 -7.79 13.12
N ARG A 78 3.64 -7.00 13.58
CA ARG A 78 4.35 -6.03 12.73
C ARG A 78 4.91 -6.62 11.43
N PRO A 79 5.52 -7.83 11.42
CA PRO A 79 6.02 -8.41 10.18
C PRO A 79 4.92 -8.65 9.13
N LEU A 80 3.72 -9.03 9.55
CA LEU A 80 2.56 -9.20 8.65
C LEU A 80 2.19 -7.85 8.03
N TRP A 81 1.88 -6.85 8.86
CA TRP A 81 1.41 -5.54 8.39
C TRP A 81 2.46 -4.82 7.55
N GLN A 82 3.73 -4.87 7.96
CA GLN A 82 4.84 -4.34 7.19
C GLN A 82 5.00 -5.04 5.84
N GLY A 83 4.90 -6.38 5.82
CA GLY A 83 5.01 -7.17 4.61
C GLY A 83 3.93 -6.80 3.60
N LEU A 84 2.67 -6.79 4.02
CA LEU A 84 1.53 -6.42 3.17
C LEU A 84 1.65 -4.98 2.65
N ALA A 85 2.04 -4.03 3.52
CA ALA A 85 2.26 -2.64 3.11
C ALA A 85 3.38 -2.54 2.06
N GLN A 86 4.47 -3.31 2.20
CA GLN A 86 5.58 -3.37 1.24
C GLN A 86 5.16 -3.98 -0.10
N LEU A 87 4.32 -5.01 -0.08
CA LEU A 87 3.77 -5.60 -1.30
C LEU A 87 2.95 -4.56 -2.09
N CYS A 88 2.05 -3.84 -1.42
CA CYS A 88 1.19 -2.83 -2.05
C CYS A 88 1.99 -1.65 -2.64
N VAL A 89 3.00 -1.14 -1.92
CA VAL A 89 3.86 -0.07 -2.47
C VAL A 89 4.81 -0.61 -3.55
N GLY A 90 5.21 -1.89 -3.49
CA GLY A 90 5.91 -2.57 -4.56
C GLY A 90 5.13 -2.57 -5.87
N ILE A 91 3.85 -3.00 -5.83
CA ILE A 91 2.92 -2.94 -6.97
C ILE A 91 2.76 -1.50 -7.48
N THR A 92 2.63 -0.53 -6.57
CA THR A 92 2.56 0.90 -6.93
C THR A 92 3.80 1.34 -7.72
N HIS A 93 4.99 0.93 -7.31
CA HIS A 93 6.23 1.26 -8.00
C HIS A 93 6.31 0.62 -9.39
N LEU A 94 5.91 -0.65 -9.54
CA LEU A 94 5.81 -1.30 -10.84
C LEU A 94 4.86 -0.55 -11.78
N ALA A 95 3.65 -0.20 -11.29
CA ALA A 95 2.65 0.54 -12.06
C ALA A 95 3.10 1.97 -12.43
N ARG A 96 4.07 2.54 -11.70
CA ARG A 96 4.71 3.83 -12.01
C ARG A 96 5.93 3.70 -12.93
N GLY A 97 6.29 2.50 -13.39
CA GLY A 97 7.46 2.24 -14.24
C GLY A 97 8.80 2.16 -13.48
N ASN A 98 8.77 2.16 -12.15
CA ASN A 98 9.97 1.93 -11.33
C ASN A 98 10.14 0.43 -11.05
N THR A 99 10.52 -0.33 -12.07
CA THR A 99 10.62 -1.79 -12.02
C THR A 99 11.61 -2.26 -10.95
N ALA A 100 12.83 -1.73 -10.95
CA ALA A 100 13.86 -2.14 -9.98
C ALA A 100 13.44 -1.87 -8.53
N GLY A 101 12.84 -0.71 -8.26
CA GLY A 101 12.32 -0.36 -6.95
C GLY A 101 11.14 -1.25 -6.53
N GLY A 102 10.21 -1.50 -7.45
CA GLY A 102 9.04 -2.35 -7.22
C GLY A 102 9.41 -3.78 -6.90
N LEU A 103 10.27 -4.41 -7.72
CA LEU A 103 10.76 -5.78 -7.48
C LEU A 103 11.47 -5.92 -6.12
N ARG A 104 12.28 -4.93 -5.74
CA ARG A 104 12.96 -4.93 -4.44
C ARG A 104 12.00 -4.81 -3.25
N LEU A 105 10.87 -4.13 -3.42
CA LEU A 105 9.83 -4.02 -2.39
C LEU A 105 9.00 -5.30 -2.31
N LEU A 106 8.62 -5.88 -3.45
CA LEU A 106 7.93 -7.16 -3.50
C LEU A 106 8.74 -8.25 -2.80
N ALA A 107 10.03 -8.40 -3.12
CA ALA A 107 10.90 -9.40 -2.50
C ALA A 107 11.01 -9.23 -0.97
N ARG A 108 11.11 -7.99 -0.48
CA ARG A 108 11.17 -7.70 0.96
C ARG A 108 9.84 -7.97 1.66
N GLY A 109 8.73 -7.56 1.03
CA GLY A 109 7.39 -7.80 1.55
C GLY A 109 7.07 -9.29 1.64
N SER A 110 7.38 -10.06 0.58
CA SER A 110 7.23 -11.52 0.57
C SER A 110 8.03 -12.19 1.68
N ALA A 111 9.30 -11.83 1.86
CA ALA A 111 10.12 -12.39 2.94
C ALA A 111 9.55 -12.08 4.35
N ALA A 112 8.97 -10.90 4.56
CA ALA A 112 8.32 -10.56 5.82
C ALA A 112 7.04 -11.38 6.07
N VAL A 113 6.21 -11.57 5.03
CA VAL A 113 5.00 -12.40 5.10
C VAL A 113 5.34 -13.89 5.32
N GLU A 114 6.36 -14.41 4.64
CA GLU A 114 6.86 -15.78 4.83
C GLU A 114 7.36 -16.00 6.27
N GLY A 115 8.16 -15.06 6.79
CA GLY A 115 8.65 -15.12 8.17
C GLY A 115 7.52 -15.10 9.19
N TYR A 116 6.49 -14.28 8.96
CA TYR A 116 5.30 -14.25 9.82
C TYR A 116 4.51 -15.56 9.77
N ALA A 117 4.30 -16.12 8.56
CA ALA A 117 3.56 -17.36 8.37
C ALA A 117 4.21 -18.53 9.13
N ALA A 118 5.54 -18.57 9.21
CA ALA A 118 6.28 -19.57 9.99
C ALA A 118 6.03 -19.47 11.51
N GLY A 119 5.61 -18.30 12.00
CA GLY A 119 5.31 -18.05 13.41
C GLY A 119 3.88 -18.42 13.85
N GLY A 120 2.97 -18.68 12.90
CA GLY A 120 1.60 -19.14 13.20
C GLY A 120 0.68 -18.09 13.84
N GLY A 121 0.95 -16.80 13.63
CA GLY A 121 0.10 -15.71 14.12
C GLY A 121 -1.26 -15.59 13.40
N PRO A 122 -2.18 -14.77 13.92
CA PRO A 122 -3.48 -14.52 13.29
C PRO A 122 -3.35 -13.89 11.89
N THR A 123 -4.10 -14.40 10.91
CA THR A 123 -4.03 -13.92 9.52
C THR A 123 -5.23 -13.04 9.13
N TYR A 124 -6.22 -12.89 10.01
CA TYR A 124 -7.41 -12.06 9.79
C TYR A 124 -8.16 -12.37 8.48
N GLY A 125 -8.22 -13.65 8.13
CA GLY A 125 -8.88 -14.13 6.90
C GLY A 125 -8.00 -14.10 5.65
N LEU A 126 -6.73 -13.70 5.76
CA LEU A 126 -5.77 -13.84 4.67
C LEU A 126 -5.35 -15.30 4.50
N ASP A 127 -5.31 -15.74 3.25
CA ASP A 127 -4.48 -16.85 2.81
C ASP A 127 -3.09 -16.30 2.43
N LEU A 128 -2.10 -16.53 3.29
CA LEU A 128 -0.76 -15.99 3.08
C LEU A 128 -0.03 -16.67 1.92
N ALA A 129 -0.38 -17.91 1.56
CA ALA A 129 0.21 -18.57 0.41
C ALA A 129 -0.28 -17.91 -0.88
N ASP A 130 -1.58 -17.64 -0.98
CA ASP A 130 -2.17 -16.93 -2.14
C ASP A 130 -1.62 -15.51 -2.28
N VAL A 131 -1.42 -14.79 -1.16
CA VAL A 131 -0.78 -13.47 -1.16
C VAL A 131 0.62 -13.53 -1.77
N LEU A 132 1.42 -14.54 -1.40
CA LEU A 132 2.78 -14.71 -1.92
C LEU A 132 2.80 -15.09 -3.40
N VAL A 133 1.85 -15.92 -3.85
CA VAL A 133 1.66 -16.23 -5.27
C VAL A 133 1.34 -14.95 -6.04
N CYS A 134 0.37 -14.16 -5.57
CA CYS A 134 -0.01 -12.89 -6.22
C CYS A 134 1.18 -11.92 -6.31
N ALA A 135 1.99 -11.81 -5.25
CA ALA A 135 3.19 -10.97 -5.24
C ALA A 135 4.22 -11.40 -6.30
N ARG A 136 4.40 -12.71 -6.46
CA ARG A 136 5.28 -13.29 -7.47
C ARG A 136 4.77 -13.02 -8.88
N GLU A 137 3.47 -13.18 -9.14
CA GLU A 137 2.88 -12.92 -10.46
C GLU A 137 3.10 -11.45 -10.90
N HIS A 138 2.99 -10.49 -9.96
CA HIS A 138 3.32 -9.10 -10.24
C HIS A 138 4.79 -8.89 -10.58
N ALA A 139 5.70 -9.61 -9.89
CA ALA A 139 7.13 -9.53 -10.16
C ALA A 139 7.48 -10.13 -11.53
N ASP A 140 6.93 -11.29 -11.86
CA ASP A 140 7.16 -11.99 -13.12
C ASP A 140 6.59 -11.20 -14.31
N GLY A 141 5.40 -10.60 -14.15
CA GLY A 141 4.79 -9.72 -15.16
C GLY A 141 5.60 -8.46 -15.46
N ALA A 142 6.39 -7.96 -14.49
CA ALA A 142 7.28 -6.81 -14.69
C ALA A 142 8.59 -7.16 -15.41
N GLY A 143 8.96 -8.45 -15.47
CA GLY A 143 10.17 -8.96 -16.13
C GLY A 143 9.94 -9.52 -17.54
N GLY A 144 8.70 -9.52 -18.03
CA GLY A 144 8.37 -9.97 -19.39
C GLY A 144 8.94 -9.08 -20.50
N PRO A 145 9.05 -9.60 -21.74
CA PRO A 145 9.68 -8.90 -22.87
C PRO A 145 8.96 -7.60 -23.30
N ASP A 146 7.76 -7.33 -22.78
CA ASP A 146 6.94 -6.14 -23.06
C ASP A 146 6.96 -5.09 -21.93
N GLY A 147 7.88 -5.17 -20.97
CA GLY A 147 8.08 -4.08 -20.01
C GLY A 147 8.36 -2.77 -20.77
N PRO A 148 7.79 -1.60 -20.38
CA PRO A 148 7.96 -0.37 -21.14
C PRO A 148 9.44 0.00 -21.14
N GLY A 149 10.11 -0.35 -22.23
CA GLY A 149 11.46 0.06 -22.51
C GLY A 149 11.47 1.58 -22.50
N SER A 150 12.26 2.15 -21.59
CA SER A 150 12.61 3.56 -21.62
C SER A 150 13.12 3.90 -23.02
N GLY A 151 12.33 4.68 -23.74
CA GLY A 151 12.69 5.40 -24.97
C GLY A 151 12.41 6.87 -24.77
#